data_AF-A0A4R6UNA3-F1
#
_entry.id   AF-A0A4R6UNA3-F1
#
_cell.length_a   1.000
_cell.length_b   1.000
_cell.length_c   1.000
_cell.angle_alpha   90.00
_cell.angle_beta   90.00
_cell.angle_gamma   90.00
#
_symmetry.space_group_name_H-M   'P 1'
#
loop_
_entity.id
_entity.type
_entity.pdbx_description
1 polymer ?
#
loop_
_entity_poly.entity_id
_entity_poly.type
_entity_poly.pdbx_seq_one_letter_code
_entity_poly.pdbx_strand_id
1 'polypeptide(L)'
;MQVAVMAKKTLPGFDIQLKELEQLVANMEKGDLSLEDALKQYEDGIALVRACEKQLAEAEQKVQILSRQGNEETLTDFDESR
;
A
#
# COMPACT_ATOMS: atom_id res chain seq x y z
N MET A 1 -18.97 -11.15 -11.79
CA MET A 1 -17.92 -11.99 -11.19
C MET A 1 -17.44 -11.27 -9.94
N GLN A 2 -17.87 -11.76 -8.77
CA GLN A 2 -17.51 -11.16 -7.48
C GLN A 2 -16.02 -11.43 -7.26
N VAL A 3 -15.21 -10.37 -7.24
CA VAL A 3 -13.85 -10.48 -6.68
C VAL A 3 -14.03 -10.43 -5.18
N ALA A 4 -14.38 -11.59 -4.62
CA ALA A 4 -14.42 -11.80 -3.20
C ALA A 4 -13.03 -11.51 -2.63
N VAL A 5 -12.95 -10.42 -1.88
CA VAL A 5 -12.22 -10.36 -0.61
C VAL A 5 -10.83 -11.02 -0.68
N MET A 6 -9.88 -10.38 -1.35
CA MET A 6 -8.53 -10.42 -0.82
C MET A 6 -8.60 -9.67 0.51
N ALA A 7 -8.56 -10.46 1.57
CA ALA A 7 -8.79 -10.05 2.95
C ALA A 7 -8.20 -8.66 3.24
N LYS A 8 -8.95 -7.88 4.03
CA LYS A 8 -8.44 -6.77 4.84
C LYS A 8 -7.29 -7.25 5.74
N LYS A 9 -6.17 -7.66 5.16
CA LYS A 9 -4.90 -7.77 5.86
C LYS A 9 -4.35 -6.36 5.81
N THR A 10 -4.84 -5.55 6.75
CA THR A 10 -4.22 -4.29 7.13
C THR A 10 -2.71 -4.52 7.16
N LEU A 11 -1.96 -3.86 6.27
CA LEU A 11 -0.52 -3.80 6.41
C LEU A 11 -0.31 -2.93 7.64
N PRO A 12 0.07 -3.49 8.81
CA PRO A 12 0.05 -2.72 10.05
C PRO A 12 0.94 -1.48 9.94
N GLY A 13 2.03 -1.58 9.16
CA GLY A 13 2.90 -0.45 8.85
C GLY A 13 2.27 0.61 7.95
N PHE A 14 1.44 0.24 6.97
CA PHE A 14 0.76 1.19 6.09
C PHE A 14 -0.27 2.02 6.84
N ASP A 15 -1.16 1.38 7.61
CA ASP A 15 -2.22 2.09 8.34
C ASP A 15 -1.63 3.03 9.40
N ILE A 16 -0.52 2.65 10.03
CA ILE A 16 0.21 3.51 10.97
C ILE A 16 0.78 4.73 10.23
N GLN A 17 1.51 4.52 9.13
CA GLN A 17 2.12 5.61 8.36
C GLN A 17 1.08 6.56 7.75
N LEU A 18 -0.04 6.01 7.26
CA LEU A 18 -1.14 6.81 6.74
C LEU A 18 -1.75 7.68 7.84
N LYS A 19 -1.97 7.12 9.04
CA LYS A 19 -2.49 7.87 10.18
C LYS A 19 -1.52 8.96 10.67
N GLU A 20 -0.21 8.68 10.65
CA GLU A 20 0.82 9.68 10.95
C GLU A 20 0.79 10.82 9.94
N LEU A 21 0.64 10.52 8.65
CA LEU A 21 0.51 11.52 7.59
C LEU A 21 -0.74 12.38 7.76
N GLU A 22 -1.90 11.77 8.03
CA GLU A 22 -3.16 12.48 8.32
C GLU A 22 -2.99 13.43 9.51
N GLN A 23 -2.33 12.97 10.58
CA GLN A 23 -2.10 13.77 11.77
C GLN A 23 -1.15 14.94 11.49
N LEU A 24 -0.13 14.72 10.66
CA LEU A 24 0.81 15.74 10.24
C LEU A 24 0.10 16.82 9.40
N VAL A 25 -0.69 16.43 8.39
CA VAL A 25 -1.48 17.37 7.58
C VAL A 25 -2.43 18.18 8.47
N ALA A 26 -3.15 17.52 9.37
CA ALA A 26 -4.05 18.19 10.31
C ALA A 26 -3.33 19.19 11.23
N ASN A 27 -2.05 18.99 11.53
CA ASN A 27 -1.25 19.94 12.30
C ASN A 27 -0.76 21.10 11.42
N MET A 28 -0.38 20.85 10.17
CA MET A 28 -0.03 21.90 9.21
C MET A 28 -1.22 22.84 8.93
N GLU A 29 -2.44 22.30 8.83
CA GLU A 29 -3.65 23.08 8.56
C GLU A 29 -4.09 23.97 9.73
N LYS A 30 -3.65 23.68 10.98
CA LYS A 30 -3.95 24.55 12.14
C LYS A 30 -3.25 25.90 12.07
N GLY A 31 -2.18 26.02 11.28
CA GLY A 31 -1.51 27.29 11.00
C GLY A 31 -0.70 27.90 12.14
N ASP A 32 -0.52 27.20 13.27
CA ASP A 32 0.20 27.69 14.45
C ASP A 32 1.66 27.19 14.48
N LEU A 33 2.29 27.14 13.30
CA LEU A 33 3.64 26.61 13.11
C LEU A 33 4.64 27.71 12.78
N SER A 34 5.82 27.64 13.40
CA SER A 34 6.96 28.42 12.93
C SER A 34 7.37 27.98 11.53
N LEU A 35 8.09 28.83 10.80
CA LEU A 35 8.62 28.47 9.47
C LEU A 35 9.52 27.22 9.54
N GLU A 36 10.34 27.12 10.57
CA GLU A 36 11.23 25.97 10.78
C GLU A 36 10.44 24.68 11.02
N ASP A 37 9.40 24.75 11.87
CA ASP A 37 8.52 23.60 12.12
C ASP A 37 7.71 23.20 10.89
N ALA A 38 7.27 24.18 10.09
CA ALA A 38 6.54 23.92 8.85
C ALA A 38 7.42 23.23 7.80
N LEU A 39 8.68 23.65 7.67
CA LEU A 39 9.66 23.00 6.79
C LEU A 39 9.94 21.56 7.25
N LYS A 40 10.14 21.36 8.55
CA LYS A 40 10.37 20.03 9.12
C LYS A 40 9.18 19.09 8.89
N GLN A 41 7.95 19.56 9.17
CA GLN A 41 6.75 18.76 8.91
C GLN A 41 6.57 18.46 7.43
N TYR A 42 6.90 19.39 6.54
CA TYR A 42 6.88 19.13 5.11
C TYR A 42 7.86 18.01 4.71
N GLU A 43 9.09 18.04 5.21
CA GLU A 43 10.08 16.98 4.97
C GLU A 43 9.62 15.61 5.51
N ASP A 44 9.12 15.58 6.74
CA ASP A 44 8.56 14.38 7.38
C ASP A 44 7.37 13.83 6.57
N GLY A 45 6.49 14.72 6.08
CA GLY A 45 5.35 14.37 5.24
C GLY A 45 5.78 13.74 3.91
N ILE A 46 6.80 14.29 3.24
CA ILE A 46 7.36 13.71 2.01
C ILE A 46 7.94 12.31 2.27
N ALA A 47 8.61 12.11 3.41
CA ALA A 47 9.16 10.81 3.77
C ALA A 47 8.04 9.77 3.98
N LEU A 48 6.96 10.14 4.69
CA LEU A 48 5.80 9.29 4.92
C LEU A 48 5.10 8.91 3.61
N VAL A 49 4.88 9.89 2.71
CA VAL A 49 4.26 9.63 1.39
C VAL A 49 5.06 8.60 0.61
N ARG A 50 6.38 8.76 0.53
CA ARG A 50 7.26 7.81 -0.19
C ARG A 50 7.22 6.41 0.43
N ALA A 51 7.13 6.31 1.75
CA ALA A 51 7.03 5.02 2.43
C ALA A 51 5.69 4.32 2.13
N CYS A 52 4.59 5.06 2.11
CA CYS A 52 3.28 4.56 1.70
C CYS A 52 3.28 4.07 0.24
N GLU A 53 3.80 4.88 -0.69
CA GLU A 53 3.92 4.51 -2.11
C GLU A 53 4.71 3.22 -2.32
N LYS A 54 5.84 3.08 -1.61
CA LYS A 54 6.67 1.87 -1.66
C LYS A 54 5.89 0.63 -1.21
N GLN A 55 5.17 0.72 -0.09
CA GLN A 55 4.37 -0.40 0.42
C GLN A 55 3.24 -0.78 -0.54
N LEU A 56 2.58 0.20 -1.17
CA LEU A 56 1.55 -0.05 -2.17
C LEU A 56 2.14 -0.75 -3.40
N ALA A 57 3.30 -0.32 -3.89
CA ALA A 57 3.98 -0.96 -5.01
C ALA A 57 4.37 -2.42 -4.71
N GLU A 58 4.89 -2.70 -3.51
CA GLU A 58 5.20 -4.05 -3.06
C GLU A 58 3.94 -4.94 -2.98
N ALA A 59 2.84 -4.39 -2.47
CA ALA A 59 1.55 -5.09 -2.40
C ALA A 59 1.00 -5.39 -3.80
N GLU A 60 1.05 -4.41 -4.72
CA GLU A 60 0.62 -4.59 -6.11
C GLU A 60 1.45 -5.68 -6.81
N GLN A 61 2.78 -5.63 -6.69
CA GLN A 61 3.67 -6.63 -7.25
C GLN A 61 3.32 -8.04 -6.74
N LYS A 62 3.02 -8.16 -5.44
CA LYS A 62 2.62 -9.44 -4.84
C LYS A 62 1.30 -9.95 -5.41
N VAL A 63 0.31 -9.08 -5.60
CA VAL A 63 -0.97 -9.44 -6.23
C VAL A 63 -0.74 -9.91 -7.67
N GLN A 64 0.12 -9.22 -8.43
CA GLN A 64 0.43 -9.62 -9.81
C GLN A 64 1.08 -11.00 -9.88
N ILE A 65 2.04 -11.31 -8.99
CA ILE A 65 2.70 -12.62 -8.94
C ILE A 65 1.69 -13.73 -8.61
N LEU A 66 0.88 -13.53 -7.57
CA LEU A 66 -0.12 -14.51 -7.15
C LEU A 66 -1.19 -14.75 -8.23
N SER A 67 -1.58 -13.70 -8.95
CA SER A 67 -2.55 -13.80 -10.05
C SER A 67 -2.01 -14.59 -11.24
N ARG A 68 -0.70 -14.51 -11.51
CA ARG A 68 -0.05 -15.32 -12.55
C ARG A 68 0.06 -16.79 -12.14
N GLN A 69 0.47 -17.05 -10.89
CA GLN A 69 0.59 -18.41 -10.35
C GLN A 69 -0.76 -19.14 -10.30
N GLY A 70 -1.84 -18.44 -9.90
CA GLY A 70 -3.19 -19.02 -9.90
C GLY A 70 -3.72 -19.38 -11.30
N ASN A 71 -3.14 -18.82 -12.36
CA ASN A 71 -3.47 -19.15 -13.75
C ASN A 71 -2.65 -20.35 -14.29
N GLU A 72 -1.52 -20.69 -13.67
CA GLU A 72 -0.66 -21.81 -14.11
C GLU A 72 -1.12 -23.17 -13.54
N GLU A 73 -1.97 -23.21 -12.51
CA GLU A 73 -2.51 -24.45 -11.93
C GLU A 73 -3.67 -25.09 -12.73
N THR A 74 -4.05 -24.57 -13.89
CA THR A 74 -5.20 -25.11 -14.70
C THR A 74 -4.83 -25.61 -16.09
N LEU A 75 -3.58 -26.00 -16.34
CA LEU A 75 -3.21 -26.73 -17.55
C LEU A 75 -2.46 -28.01 -17.21
N THR A 76 -3.17 -28.96 -16.58
CA THR A 76 -2.92 -30.36 -16.92
C THR A 76 -3.67 -30.63 -18.21
N ASP A 77 -2.94 -30.83 -19.32
CA ASP A 77 -3.51 -31.52 -20.47
C ASP A 77 -4.12 -32.81 -19.93
N PHE A 78 -5.43 -32.95 -20.11
CA PHE A 78 -6.08 -34.23 -19.88
C PHE A 78 -5.49 -35.15 -20.94
N ASP A 79 -4.60 -36.05 -20.52
CA ASP A 79 -4.01 -37.05 -21.39
C ASP A 79 -5.11 -38.04 -21.81
N GLU A 80 -5.84 -37.69 -22.87
CA GLU A 80 -6.74 -38.60 -23.60
C GLU A 80 -5.92 -39.57 -24.48
N SER A 81 -4.89 -40.20 -23.91
CA SER A 81 -4.24 -41.34 -24.56
C SER A 81 -4.42 -42.64 -23.75
N ARG A 82 -5.50 -43.34 -24.13
CA ARG A 82 -5.80 -44.78 -23.98
C ARG A 82 -6.39 -45.30 -22.68
#